data_AF-A0A818BHH6-F1
#
_entry.id   AF-A0A818BHH6-F1
#
_cell.length_a   1.000
_cell.length_b   1.000
_cell.length_c   1.000
_cell.angle_alpha   90.00
_cell.angle_beta   90.00
_cell.angle_gamma   90.00
#
_symmetry.space_group_name_H-M   'P 1'
#
loop_
_entity.id
_entity.type
_entity.pdbx_description
1 polymer ?
#
loop_
_entity_poly.entity_id
_entity_poly.type
_entity_poly.pdbx_seq_one_letter_code
_entity_poly.pdbx_strand_id
1 'polypeptide(L)'
;MGYLSVVGSHVVNGVAQLHSNLLKSTIFKDFYELNPEKFQNKTNGITPRRWLLSCNPNLSELITSKIGDDWITDLSKLAKLRDHIDDEQFIRDLQRVKLENKKRLIKVLEKDFKITVNPDTMFDVQVKRIHEYKRQLLNCLHVITLYNRIKDNPKIDIVPRTVIFGGKAAPGYQTAKLIIKLICNVARTVSNDPAVGDRLKVIFLENYRVSLAEKIIPAVDLSEQISLAGLEASGTGNMKMMLNGALTIGTYDGANVEIDEEVGRDNIFIFGMTVEDVDALREKG
;
A
#
# COMPACT_ATOMS: atom_id res chain seq x y z
N MET A 1 -22.00 7.96 -20.48
CA MET A 1 -22.38 6.79 -19.65
C MET A 1 -22.64 7.15 -18.19
N GLY A 2 -21.74 7.85 -17.48
CA GLY A 2 -21.93 8.18 -16.04
C GLY A 2 -23.28 8.81 -15.69
N TYR A 3 -23.68 9.88 -16.38
CA TYR A 3 -24.97 10.55 -16.13
C TYR A 3 -26.18 9.65 -16.41
N LEU A 4 -26.13 8.87 -17.50
CA LEU A 4 -27.18 7.90 -17.81
C LEU A 4 -27.32 6.84 -16.72
N SER A 5 -26.20 6.36 -16.16
CA SER A 5 -26.22 5.43 -15.03
C SER A 5 -26.81 6.05 -13.78
N VAL A 6 -26.51 7.32 -13.49
CA VAL A 6 -27.13 8.04 -12.37
C VAL A 6 -28.63 8.16 -12.61
N VAL A 7 -29.09 8.58 -13.79
CA VAL A 7 -30.54 8.70 -14.09
C VAL A 7 -31.25 7.36 -13.98
N GLY A 8 -30.71 6.30 -14.57
CA GLY A 8 -31.36 4.98 -14.67
C GLY A 8 -31.29 4.10 -13.41
N SER A 9 -30.54 4.50 -12.38
CA SER A 9 -30.42 3.71 -11.14
C SER A 9 -31.35 4.23 -10.05
N HIS A 10 -31.65 3.41 -9.03
CA HIS A 10 -32.34 3.86 -7.81
C HIS A 10 -31.36 4.32 -6.72
N VAL A 11 -30.11 3.82 -6.76
CA VAL A 11 -29.04 4.15 -5.81
C VAL A 11 -27.73 4.33 -6.56
N VAL A 12 -26.89 5.24 -6.08
CA VAL A 12 -25.52 5.49 -6.53
C VAL A 12 -24.63 5.54 -5.29
N ASN A 13 -23.44 4.93 -5.32
CA ASN A 13 -22.54 4.96 -4.15
C ASN A 13 -21.08 5.26 -4.52
N GLY A 14 -20.39 5.95 -3.62
CA GLY A 14 -18.93 5.95 -3.59
C GLY A 14 -18.38 4.74 -2.83
N VAL A 15 -17.04 4.64 -2.80
CA VAL A 15 -16.30 3.46 -2.31
C VAL A 15 -15.34 3.76 -1.15
N ALA A 16 -15.39 4.98 -0.64
CA ALA A 16 -14.77 5.50 0.57
C ALA A 16 -15.54 6.77 0.96
N GLN A 17 -15.44 7.19 2.22
CA GLN A 17 -16.21 8.35 2.68
C GLN A 17 -15.80 9.64 1.96
N LEU A 18 -14.50 9.91 1.86
CA LEU A 18 -13.95 11.07 1.14
C LEU A 18 -14.39 11.07 -0.33
N HIS A 19 -14.27 9.93 -1.02
CA HIS A 19 -14.70 9.79 -2.40
C HIS A 19 -16.21 10.01 -2.59
N SER A 20 -17.04 9.49 -1.69
CA SER A 20 -18.48 9.72 -1.71
C SER A 20 -18.82 11.21 -1.55
N ASN A 21 -18.09 11.92 -0.69
CA ASN A 21 -18.25 13.36 -0.51
C ASN A 21 -17.83 14.12 -1.78
N LEU A 22 -16.69 13.77 -2.39
CA LEU A 22 -16.23 14.37 -3.65
C LEU A 22 -17.23 14.18 -4.79
N LEU A 23 -17.83 12.99 -4.94
CA LEU A 23 -18.84 12.76 -5.96
C LEU A 23 -20.06 13.68 -5.79
N LYS A 24 -20.48 13.91 -4.55
CA LYS A 24 -21.63 14.78 -4.21
C LYS A 24 -21.31 16.27 -4.38
N SER A 25 -20.08 16.70 -4.11
CA SER A 25 -19.70 18.12 -4.19
C SER A 25 -19.19 18.56 -5.56
N THR A 26 -18.75 17.61 -6.40
CA THR A 26 -18.13 17.91 -7.70
C THR A 26 -18.89 17.29 -8.87
N ILE A 27 -18.55 16.05 -9.25
CA ILE A 27 -18.95 15.41 -10.52
C ILE A 27 -20.47 15.26 -10.67
N PHE A 28 -21.17 14.93 -9.58
CA PHE A 28 -22.61 14.68 -9.59
C PHE A 28 -23.40 15.65 -8.71
N LYS A 29 -22.88 16.86 -8.49
CA LYS A 29 -23.51 17.88 -7.65
C LYS A 29 -24.97 18.13 -8.03
N ASP A 30 -25.24 18.41 -9.30
CA ASP A 30 -26.60 18.70 -9.77
C ASP A 30 -27.57 17.52 -9.55
N PHE A 31 -27.09 16.28 -9.75
CA PHE A 31 -27.90 15.09 -9.49
C PHE A 31 -28.13 14.86 -8.01
N TYR A 32 -27.14 15.16 -7.17
CA TYR A 32 -27.26 15.06 -5.72
C TYR A 32 -28.24 16.10 -5.18
N GLU A 33 -28.22 17.34 -5.67
CA GLU A 33 -29.17 18.38 -5.29
C GLU A 33 -30.62 18.03 -5.69
N LEU A 34 -30.81 17.35 -6.83
CA LEU A 34 -32.13 16.88 -7.28
C LEU A 34 -32.67 15.69 -6.49
N ASN A 35 -31.79 14.76 -6.08
CA ASN A 35 -32.18 13.55 -5.36
C ASN A 35 -31.08 13.12 -4.37
N PRO A 36 -31.01 13.75 -3.19
CA PRO A 36 -29.95 13.47 -2.22
C PRO A 36 -29.96 12.04 -1.68
N GLU A 37 -31.15 11.46 -1.50
CA GLU A 37 -31.37 10.14 -0.90
C GLU A 37 -30.80 8.98 -1.73
N LYS A 38 -30.62 9.19 -3.04
CA LYS A 38 -30.01 8.24 -3.96
C LYS A 38 -28.53 7.99 -3.68
N PHE A 39 -27.82 8.93 -3.05
CA PHE A 39 -26.37 8.89 -2.93
C PHE A 39 -25.89 8.33 -1.58
N GLN A 40 -25.29 7.15 -1.63
CA GLN A 40 -24.77 6.42 -0.46
C GLN A 40 -23.24 6.34 -0.44
N ASN A 41 -22.69 5.88 0.69
CA ASN A 41 -21.31 5.41 0.78
C ASN A 41 -21.30 3.91 1.11
N LYS A 42 -20.44 3.16 0.44
CA LYS A 42 -20.12 1.77 0.78
C LYS A 42 -18.62 1.60 0.67
N THR A 43 -17.91 1.88 1.77
CA THR A 43 -16.45 1.72 1.80
C THR A 43 -16.07 0.31 1.35
N ASN A 44 -15.07 0.21 0.48
CA ASN A 44 -14.56 -1.07 0.04
C ASN A 44 -14.08 -1.94 1.21
N GLY A 45 -14.05 -3.25 0.97
CA GLY A 45 -13.46 -4.21 1.89
C GLY A 45 -12.66 -5.27 1.16
N ILE A 46 -11.95 -6.08 1.95
CA ILE A 46 -11.19 -7.23 1.47
C ILE A 46 -11.59 -8.47 2.26
N THR A 47 -11.59 -9.63 1.62
CA THR A 47 -11.91 -10.88 2.31
C THR A 47 -10.74 -11.34 3.19
N PRO A 48 -10.95 -11.52 4.51
CA PRO A 48 -9.90 -11.99 5.41
C PRO A 48 -9.49 -13.44 5.14
N ARG A 49 -10.37 -14.22 4.49
CA ARG A 49 -10.12 -15.62 4.14
C ARG A 49 -8.94 -15.76 3.17
N ARG A 50 -8.87 -14.89 2.16
CA ARG A 50 -7.74 -14.90 1.21
C ARG A 50 -6.56 -14.09 1.75
N TRP A 51 -6.83 -12.89 2.24
CA TRP A 51 -5.80 -11.89 2.52
C TRP A 51 -5.25 -11.89 3.95
N LEU A 52 -5.64 -12.87 4.77
CA LEU A 52 -5.02 -13.15 6.06
C LEU A 52 -4.90 -14.67 6.25
N LEU A 53 -6.03 -15.37 6.34
CA LEU A 53 -6.09 -16.81 6.63
C LEU A 53 -5.26 -17.66 5.64
N SER A 54 -5.51 -17.47 4.34
CA SER A 54 -4.85 -18.28 3.31
C SER A 54 -3.43 -17.82 2.99
N CYS A 55 -3.21 -16.51 2.80
CA CYS A 55 -1.89 -16.01 2.38
C CYS A 55 -0.87 -15.92 3.53
N ASN A 56 -1.33 -15.83 4.78
CA ASN A 56 -0.48 -15.69 5.96
C ASN A 56 -0.90 -16.67 7.07
N PRO A 57 -0.74 -17.99 6.85
CA PRO A 57 -1.18 -19.02 7.79
C PRO A 57 -0.49 -18.89 9.16
N ASN A 58 0.80 -18.55 9.19
CA ASN A 58 1.56 -18.39 10.43
C ASN A 58 1.01 -17.25 11.30
N LEU A 59 0.64 -16.10 10.70
CA LEU A 59 0.00 -15.01 11.45
C LEU A 59 -1.40 -15.42 11.90
N SER A 60 -2.12 -16.13 11.05
CA SER A 60 -3.50 -16.57 11.32
C SER A 60 -3.54 -17.55 12.49
N GLU A 61 -2.62 -18.51 12.54
CA GLU A 61 -2.46 -19.44 13.65
C GLU A 61 -2.09 -18.71 14.94
N LEU A 62 -1.18 -17.73 14.87
CA LEU A 62 -0.80 -16.92 16.03
C LEU A 62 -1.99 -16.11 16.57
N ILE A 63 -2.77 -15.47 15.70
CA ILE A 63 -4.00 -14.76 16.09
C ILE A 63 -4.98 -15.74 16.73
N THR A 64 -5.24 -16.88 16.08
CA THR A 64 -6.17 -17.90 16.60
C THR A 64 -5.75 -18.43 17.97
N SER A 65 -4.45 -18.60 18.20
CA SER A 65 -3.92 -19.04 19.50
C SER A 65 -4.19 -18.07 20.66
N LYS A 66 -4.39 -16.78 20.36
CA LYS A 66 -4.65 -15.74 21.36
C LYS A 66 -6.13 -15.45 21.56
N ILE A 67 -6.90 -15.40 20.46
CA ILE A 67 -8.28 -14.88 20.52
C ILE A 67 -9.37 -15.86 20.00
N GLY A 68 -9.00 -17.09 19.66
CA GLY A 68 -9.90 -18.07 19.02
C GLY A 68 -10.03 -17.84 17.52
N ASP A 69 -10.85 -18.65 16.82
CA ASP A 69 -10.98 -18.64 15.35
C ASP A 69 -12.19 -17.85 14.81
N ASP A 70 -13.03 -17.29 15.69
CA ASP A 70 -14.19 -16.47 15.33
C ASP A 70 -13.84 -15.28 14.40
N TRP A 71 -12.60 -14.78 14.45
CA TRP A 71 -12.16 -13.66 13.60
C TRP A 71 -12.21 -13.97 12.09
N ILE A 72 -12.21 -15.25 11.72
CA ILE A 72 -12.25 -15.69 10.32
C ILE A 72 -13.56 -15.24 9.64
N THR A 73 -14.67 -15.26 10.38
CA THR A 73 -16.00 -14.85 9.90
C THR A 73 -16.40 -13.47 10.40
N ASP A 74 -15.95 -13.06 11.58
CA ASP A 74 -16.18 -11.74 12.19
C ASP A 74 -14.85 -11.01 12.46
N LEU A 75 -14.38 -10.22 11.50
CA LEU A 75 -13.08 -9.54 11.60
C LEU A 75 -13.00 -8.53 12.76
N SER A 76 -14.14 -8.08 13.31
CA SER A 76 -14.17 -7.17 14.46
C SER A 76 -13.51 -7.79 15.70
N LYS A 77 -13.46 -9.13 15.80
CA LYS A 77 -12.80 -9.84 16.91
C LYS A 77 -11.30 -9.57 16.99
N LEU A 78 -10.65 -9.11 15.91
CA LEU A 78 -9.24 -8.70 15.95
C LEU A 78 -8.98 -7.57 16.95
N ALA A 79 -9.99 -6.79 17.33
CA ALA A 79 -9.86 -5.76 18.37
C ALA A 79 -9.37 -6.33 19.71
N LYS A 80 -9.65 -7.60 20.02
CA LYS A 80 -9.16 -8.30 21.23
C LYS A 80 -7.63 -8.42 21.27
N LEU A 81 -6.94 -8.29 20.13
CA LEU A 81 -5.47 -8.28 20.11
C LEU A 81 -4.88 -7.07 20.84
N ARG A 82 -5.67 -6.01 21.07
CA ARG A 82 -5.25 -4.85 21.87
C ARG A 82 -4.91 -5.23 23.31
N ASP A 83 -5.49 -6.31 23.84
CA ASP A 83 -5.21 -6.80 25.19
C ASP A 83 -3.82 -7.47 25.31
N HIS A 84 -3.12 -7.66 24.18
CA HIS A 84 -1.82 -8.33 24.10
C HIS A 84 -0.67 -7.40 23.64
N ILE A 85 -0.87 -6.08 23.64
CA ILE A 85 0.16 -5.13 23.18
C ILE A 85 1.43 -5.13 24.03
N ASP A 86 1.31 -5.44 25.32
CA ASP A 86 2.44 -5.50 26.26
C ASP A 86 2.96 -6.94 26.48
N ASP A 87 2.40 -7.92 25.77
CA ASP A 87 2.88 -9.31 25.81
C ASP A 87 4.15 -9.42 24.95
N GLU A 88 5.32 -9.33 25.59
CA GLU A 88 6.62 -9.42 24.91
C GLU A 88 6.77 -10.71 24.09
N GLN A 89 6.19 -11.83 24.55
CA GLN A 89 6.27 -13.10 23.84
C GLN A 89 5.44 -13.02 22.56
N PHE A 90 4.23 -12.46 22.63
CA PHE A 90 3.40 -12.23 21.46
C PHE A 90 4.07 -11.29 20.45
N ILE A 91 4.69 -10.21 20.90
CA ILE A 91 5.45 -9.29 20.03
C ILE A 91 6.61 -10.01 19.34
N ARG A 92 7.40 -10.80 20.08
CA ARG A 92 8.49 -11.62 19.52
C ARG A 92 7.98 -12.61 18.49
N ASP A 93 6.84 -13.25 18.75
CA ASP A 93 6.22 -14.19 17.82
C ASP A 93 5.70 -13.50 16.55
N LEU A 94 5.12 -12.29 16.65
CA LEU A 94 4.73 -11.46 15.50
C LEU A 94 5.93 -11.11 14.62
N GLN A 95 7.04 -10.67 15.22
CA GLN A 95 8.28 -10.37 14.51
C GLN A 95 8.84 -11.60 13.81
N ARG A 96 8.83 -12.77 14.47
CA ARG A 96 9.24 -14.04 13.87
C ARG A 96 8.36 -14.39 12.67
N VAL A 97 7.04 -14.23 12.78
CA VAL A 97 6.12 -14.46 11.66
C VAL A 97 6.45 -13.55 10.48
N LYS A 98 6.71 -12.25 10.71
CA LYS A 98 7.10 -11.31 9.65
C LYS A 98 8.41 -11.73 8.98
N LEU A 99 9.43 -12.10 9.76
CA LEU A 99 10.71 -12.56 9.23
C LEU A 99 10.56 -13.83 8.37
N GLU A 100 9.77 -14.80 8.82
CA GLU A 100 9.49 -16.01 8.03
C GLU A 100 8.71 -15.69 6.75
N ASN A 101 7.79 -14.73 6.77
CA ASN A 101 7.12 -14.25 5.57
C ASN A 101 8.11 -13.67 4.56
N LYS A 102 9.08 -12.86 5.03
CA LYS A 102 10.14 -12.29 4.19
C LYS A 102 11.01 -13.39 3.59
N LYS A 103 11.44 -14.38 4.37
CA LYS A 103 12.17 -15.56 3.86
C LYS A 103 11.37 -16.35 2.82
N ARG A 104 10.06 -16.50 2.99
CA ARG A 104 9.19 -17.13 1.98
C ARG A 104 9.15 -16.33 0.67
N LEU A 105 9.04 -15.01 0.76
CA LEU A 105 9.10 -14.14 -0.42
C LEU A 105 10.47 -14.25 -1.11
N ILE A 106 11.56 -14.23 -0.35
CA ILE A 106 12.93 -14.36 -0.89
C ILE A 106 13.08 -15.64 -1.72
N LYS A 107 12.60 -16.79 -1.23
CA LYS A 107 12.62 -18.04 -1.99
C LYS A 107 11.89 -17.94 -3.34
N VAL A 108 10.79 -17.18 -3.39
CA VAL A 108 10.06 -16.91 -4.65
C VAL A 108 10.88 -15.99 -5.55
N LEU A 109 11.50 -14.94 -5.00
CA LEU A 109 12.37 -14.01 -5.74
C LEU A 109 13.59 -14.72 -6.35
N GLU A 110 14.23 -15.61 -5.59
CA GLU A 110 15.37 -16.39 -6.05
C GLU A 110 14.96 -17.39 -7.14
N LYS A 111 13.86 -18.11 -6.94
CA LYS A 111 13.40 -19.13 -7.88
C LYS A 111 12.95 -18.51 -9.21
N ASP A 112 12.04 -17.54 -9.14
CA ASP A 112 11.28 -17.06 -10.29
C ASP A 112 11.94 -15.84 -10.95
N PHE A 113 12.68 -15.02 -10.19
CA PHE A 113 13.27 -13.76 -10.67
C PHE A 113 14.80 -13.74 -10.63
N LYS A 114 15.44 -14.75 -10.03
CA LYS A 114 16.90 -14.81 -9.82
C LYS A 114 17.44 -13.63 -9.01
N ILE A 115 16.65 -13.17 -8.04
CA ILE A 115 17.01 -12.04 -7.16
C ILE A 115 17.18 -12.54 -5.72
N THR A 116 18.37 -12.35 -5.17
CA THR A 116 18.66 -12.58 -3.74
C THR A 116 18.46 -11.28 -2.96
N VAL A 117 17.88 -11.36 -1.77
CA VAL A 117 17.58 -10.19 -0.92
C VAL A 117 17.90 -10.53 0.54
N ASN A 118 18.45 -9.56 1.28
CA ASN A 118 18.67 -9.71 2.71
C ASN A 118 17.33 -9.59 3.50
N PRO A 119 16.90 -10.62 4.25
CA PRO A 119 15.65 -10.59 5.02
C PRO A 119 15.64 -9.57 6.17
N ASP A 120 16.80 -9.07 6.60
CA ASP A 120 16.90 -8.12 7.72
C ASP A 120 16.69 -6.67 7.27
N THR A 121 16.69 -6.40 5.96
CA THR A 121 16.37 -5.08 5.40
C THR A 121 14.88 -4.79 5.51
N MET A 122 14.48 -3.53 5.67
CA MET A 122 13.07 -3.15 5.62
C MET A 122 12.50 -3.39 4.22
N PHE A 123 11.42 -4.17 4.11
CA PHE A 123 10.72 -4.40 2.85
C PHE A 123 9.70 -3.28 2.62
N ASP A 124 10.09 -2.33 1.79
CA ASP A 124 9.37 -1.11 1.42
C ASP A 124 8.69 -1.32 0.07
N VAL A 125 7.36 -1.39 0.04
CA VAL A 125 6.64 -2.00 -1.08
C VAL A 125 5.57 -1.08 -1.67
N GLN A 126 5.68 -0.86 -2.98
CA GLN A 126 4.68 -0.17 -3.78
C GLN A 126 4.17 -1.05 -4.93
N VAL A 127 3.14 -1.87 -4.66
CA VAL A 127 2.53 -2.77 -5.66
C VAL A 127 1.11 -2.37 -6.04
N LYS A 128 0.96 -1.77 -7.22
CA LYS A 128 -0.33 -1.30 -7.78
C LYS A 128 -0.17 -1.03 -9.28
N ARG A 129 -1.27 -0.71 -9.97
CA ARG A 129 -1.20 -0.28 -11.38
C ARG A 129 -0.21 0.88 -11.52
N ILE A 130 0.59 0.88 -12.58
CA ILE A 130 1.52 1.99 -12.84
C ILE A 130 0.71 3.12 -13.48
N HIS A 131 0.67 4.26 -12.79
CA HIS A 131 -0.09 5.44 -13.21
C HIS A 131 0.48 6.69 -12.55
N GLU A 132 0.52 7.81 -13.27
CA GLU A 132 1.07 9.07 -12.74
C GLU A 132 0.46 9.50 -11.40
N TYR A 133 -0.87 9.43 -11.23
CA TYR A 133 -1.50 9.80 -9.96
C TYR A 133 -1.14 8.88 -8.78
N LYS A 134 -0.69 7.64 -9.05
CA LYS A 134 -0.23 6.69 -8.02
C LYS A 134 1.21 6.93 -7.60
N ARG A 135 1.89 7.85 -8.29
CA ARG A 135 3.20 8.44 -7.98
C ARG A 135 4.30 7.42 -7.69
N GLN A 136 4.39 6.33 -8.45
CA GLN A 136 5.60 5.48 -8.43
C GLN A 136 6.87 6.27 -8.80
N LEU A 137 6.72 7.32 -9.60
CA LEU A 137 7.79 8.27 -9.89
C LEU A 137 8.30 8.95 -8.60
N LEU A 138 7.42 9.40 -7.70
CA LEU A 138 7.81 10.04 -6.44
C LEU A 138 8.64 9.09 -5.57
N ASN A 139 8.20 7.84 -5.42
CA ASN A 139 8.98 6.84 -4.68
C ASN A 139 10.34 6.55 -5.36
N CYS A 140 10.37 6.46 -6.69
CA CYS A 140 11.63 6.29 -7.43
C CYS A 140 12.60 7.47 -7.22
N LEU A 141 12.09 8.71 -7.14
CA LEU A 141 12.91 9.89 -6.81
C LEU A 141 13.43 9.84 -5.35
N HIS A 142 12.63 9.32 -4.42
CA HIS A 142 13.08 9.08 -3.04
C HIS A 142 14.21 8.05 -3.00
N VAL A 143 14.11 6.95 -3.75
CA VAL A 143 15.19 5.97 -3.92
C VAL A 143 16.48 6.61 -4.45
N ILE A 144 16.38 7.46 -5.48
CA ILE A 144 17.54 8.20 -6.03
C ILE A 144 18.14 9.12 -4.95
N THR A 145 17.30 9.76 -4.13
CA THR A 145 17.75 10.61 -3.04
C THR A 145 18.52 9.82 -1.98
N LEU A 146 18.01 8.65 -1.57
CA LEU A 146 18.69 7.75 -0.63
C LEU A 146 20.03 7.29 -1.20
N TYR A 147 20.05 6.87 -2.47
CA TYR A 147 21.27 6.49 -3.17
C TYR A 147 22.31 7.62 -3.16
N ASN A 148 21.93 8.84 -3.53
CA ASN A 148 22.84 9.99 -3.54
C ASN A 148 23.39 10.30 -2.14
N ARG A 149 22.58 10.19 -1.08
CA ARG A 149 23.04 10.39 0.30
C ARG A 149 24.08 9.34 0.72
N ILE A 150 23.90 8.09 0.30
CA ILE A 150 24.88 7.01 0.54
C ILE A 150 26.19 7.30 -0.18
N LYS A 151 26.13 7.81 -1.42
CA LYS A 151 27.32 8.13 -2.22
C LYS A 151 28.09 9.33 -1.66
N ASP A 152 27.37 10.35 -1.21
CA ASP A 152 27.94 11.57 -0.64
C ASP A 152 28.57 11.31 0.73
N ASN A 153 27.90 10.51 1.57
CA ASN A 153 28.44 10.09 2.87
C ASN A 153 28.39 8.55 3.01
N PRO A 154 29.45 7.84 2.62
CA PRO A 154 29.51 6.38 2.73
C PRO A 154 29.36 5.84 4.16
N LYS A 155 29.57 6.66 5.20
CA LYS A 155 29.41 6.29 6.62
C LYS A 155 28.04 6.66 7.20
N ILE A 156 27.12 7.18 6.38
CA ILE A 156 25.79 7.55 6.84
C ILE A 156 25.10 6.33 7.46
N ASP A 157 24.56 6.52 8.67
CA ASP A 157 23.75 5.52 9.34
C ASP A 157 22.31 5.61 8.79
N ILE A 158 21.95 4.61 7.98
CA ILE A 158 20.61 4.48 7.41
C ILE A 158 20.12 3.05 7.60
N VAL A 159 18.82 2.92 7.88
CA VAL A 159 18.18 1.60 7.93
C VAL A 159 18.25 0.98 6.54
N PRO A 160 18.83 -0.24 6.40
CA PRO A 160 18.88 -0.94 5.12
C PRO A 160 17.48 -1.20 4.54
N ARG A 161 17.29 -0.94 3.25
CA ARG A 161 15.98 -1.06 2.58
C ARG A 161 16.03 -1.93 1.33
N THR A 162 15.02 -2.77 1.18
CA THR A 162 14.66 -3.38 -0.11
C THR A 162 13.37 -2.76 -0.61
N VAL A 163 13.48 -1.91 -1.62
CA VAL A 163 12.34 -1.21 -2.24
C VAL A 163 11.79 -2.07 -3.38
N ILE A 164 10.54 -2.52 -3.26
CA ILE A 164 9.89 -3.44 -4.19
C ILE A 164 8.74 -2.73 -4.90
N PHE A 165 8.92 -2.54 -6.20
CA PHE A 165 7.87 -2.11 -7.12
C PHE A 165 7.20 -3.32 -7.78
N GLY A 166 5.94 -3.17 -8.13
CA GLY A 166 5.26 -4.15 -8.98
C GLY A 166 3.95 -3.60 -9.53
N GLY A 167 3.67 -3.88 -10.79
CA GLY A 167 2.51 -3.32 -11.45
C GLY A 167 2.52 -3.52 -12.95
N LYS A 168 1.43 -3.09 -13.58
CA LYS A 168 1.27 -3.08 -15.04
C LYS A 168 0.90 -1.68 -15.49
N ALA A 169 1.46 -1.25 -16.61
CA ALA A 169 1.02 -0.07 -17.36
C ALA A 169 0.04 -0.48 -18.46
N ALA A 170 -0.89 0.42 -18.80
CA ALA A 170 -1.75 0.20 -19.97
C ALA A 170 -0.91 0.24 -21.26
N PRO A 171 -1.25 -0.55 -22.31
CA PRO A 171 -0.42 -0.65 -23.51
C PRO A 171 -0.15 0.69 -24.22
N GLY A 172 -1.13 1.59 -24.28
CA GLY A 172 -1.00 2.92 -24.89
C GLY A 172 -0.41 4.01 -23.99
N TYR A 173 -0.17 3.72 -22.70
CA TYR A 173 0.23 4.73 -21.74
C TYR A 173 1.76 4.88 -21.71
N GLN A 174 2.29 5.73 -22.59
CA GLN A 174 3.73 5.95 -22.76
C GLN A 174 4.43 6.42 -21.48
N THR A 175 3.88 7.43 -20.79
CA THR A 175 4.48 7.94 -19.54
C THR A 175 4.58 6.87 -18.46
N ALA A 176 3.53 6.06 -18.26
CA ALA A 176 3.56 4.95 -17.32
C ALA A 176 4.65 3.91 -17.68
N LYS A 177 4.86 3.64 -18.98
CA LYS A 177 5.96 2.77 -19.44
C LYS A 177 7.34 3.39 -19.20
N LEU A 178 7.49 4.71 -19.36
CA LEU A 178 8.72 5.42 -19.04
C LEU A 178 9.03 5.38 -17.53
N ILE A 179 8.01 5.46 -16.67
CA ILE A 179 8.18 5.29 -15.22
C ILE A 179 8.71 3.88 -14.90
N ILE A 180 8.15 2.82 -15.51
CA ILE A 180 8.69 1.46 -15.37
C ILE A 180 10.14 1.41 -15.83
N LYS A 181 10.45 1.98 -17.00
CA LYS A 181 11.80 2.00 -17.56
C LYS A 181 12.78 2.71 -16.63
N LEU A 182 12.39 3.85 -16.04
CA LEU A 182 13.18 4.58 -15.06
C LEU A 182 13.46 3.70 -13.83
N ILE A 183 12.43 3.11 -13.22
CA ILE A 183 12.58 2.25 -12.04
C ILE A 183 13.53 1.08 -12.34
N CYS A 184 13.38 0.42 -13.49
CA CYS A 184 14.26 -0.69 -13.88
C CYS A 184 15.72 -0.25 -14.13
N ASN A 185 15.94 0.97 -14.60
CA ASN A 185 17.29 1.52 -14.79
C ASN A 185 17.93 1.90 -13.44
N VAL A 186 17.17 2.54 -12.56
CA VAL A 186 17.59 2.86 -11.19
C VAL A 186 17.92 1.56 -10.45
N ALA A 187 17.07 0.54 -10.57
CA ALA A 187 17.30 -0.75 -9.94
C ALA A 187 18.62 -1.42 -10.35
N ARG A 188 18.94 -1.37 -11.65
CA ARG A 188 20.22 -1.86 -12.17
C ARG A 188 21.42 -1.08 -11.67
N THR A 189 21.28 0.24 -11.49
CA THR A 189 22.36 1.10 -11.04
C THR A 189 22.62 0.89 -9.55
N VAL A 190 21.57 1.05 -8.74
CA VAL A 190 21.65 0.97 -7.28
C VAL A 190 22.05 -0.43 -6.80
N SER A 191 21.41 -1.47 -7.33
CA SER A 191 21.59 -2.84 -6.82
C SER A 191 22.92 -3.48 -7.24
N ASN A 192 23.69 -2.86 -8.14
CA ASN A 192 25.00 -3.32 -8.58
C ASN A 192 26.14 -2.40 -8.13
N ASP A 193 25.86 -1.32 -7.37
CA ASP A 193 26.90 -0.43 -6.87
C ASP A 193 27.52 -1.01 -5.58
N PRO A 194 28.81 -1.41 -5.59
CA PRO A 194 29.48 -1.96 -4.42
C PRO A 194 29.56 -0.97 -3.24
N ALA A 195 29.53 0.34 -3.51
CA ALA A 195 29.51 1.36 -2.46
C ALA A 195 28.18 1.38 -1.70
N VAL A 196 27.09 0.92 -2.32
CA VAL A 196 25.78 0.79 -1.66
C VAL A 196 25.71 -0.50 -0.86
N GLY A 197 26.16 -1.62 -1.46
CA GLY A 197 26.07 -2.95 -0.86
C GLY A 197 24.62 -3.31 -0.51
N ASP A 198 24.40 -3.91 0.66
CA ASP A 198 23.08 -4.33 1.12
C ASP A 198 22.23 -3.22 1.76
N ARG A 199 22.72 -1.97 1.77
CA ARG A 199 22.02 -0.83 2.39
C ARG A 199 20.79 -0.37 1.60
N LEU A 200 20.82 -0.51 0.28
CA LEU A 200 19.69 -0.14 -0.56
C LEU A 200 19.61 -1.08 -1.76
N LYS A 201 18.51 -1.80 -1.87
CA LYS A 201 18.20 -2.67 -3.00
C LYS A 201 16.88 -2.26 -3.62
N VAL A 202 16.78 -2.31 -4.94
CA VAL A 202 15.56 -1.91 -5.66
C VAL A 202 15.18 -3.02 -6.63
N ILE A 203 13.91 -3.42 -6.58
CA ILE A 203 13.39 -4.54 -7.34
C ILE A 203 12.12 -4.10 -8.07
N PHE A 204 11.98 -4.49 -9.33
CA PHE A 204 10.72 -4.39 -10.06
C PHE A 204 10.21 -5.79 -10.37
N LEU A 205 9.06 -6.16 -9.83
CA LEU A 205 8.44 -7.47 -10.02
C LEU A 205 7.50 -7.45 -11.21
N GLU A 206 7.90 -8.21 -12.24
CA GLU A 206 7.14 -8.35 -13.47
C GLU A 206 5.84 -9.15 -13.25
N ASN A 207 4.85 -8.87 -14.11
CA ASN A 207 3.58 -9.59 -14.15
C ASN A 207 2.88 -9.73 -12.78
N TYR A 208 2.81 -8.62 -12.03
CA TYR A 208 2.06 -8.55 -10.78
C TYR A 208 0.61 -9.03 -10.97
N ARG A 209 0.20 -9.97 -10.10
CA ARG A 209 -1.07 -10.70 -10.13
C ARG A 209 -1.39 -11.18 -8.72
N VAL A 210 -2.62 -11.67 -8.50
CA VAL A 210 -3.10 -12.11 -7.17
C VAL A 210 -2.17 -13.14 -6.54
N SER A 211 -1.73 -14.16 -7.27
CA SER A 211 -0.84 -15.20 -6.74
C SER A 211 0.51 -14.65 -6.25
N LEU A 212 1.03 -13.60 -6.91
CA LEU A 212 2.25 -12.94 -6.46
C LEU A 212 1.97 -12.01 -5.27
N ALA A 213 0.83 -11.32 -5.27
CA ALA A 213 0.40 -10.48 -4.16
C ALA A 213 0.26 -11.29 -2.85
N GLU A 214 -0.27 -12.51 -2.90
CA GLU A 214 -0.37 -13.41 -1.74
C GLU A 214 1.00 -13.80 -1.16
N LYS A 215 2.09 -13.67 -1.93
CA LYS A 215 3.46 -13.88 -1.43
C LYS A 215 4.11 -12.59 -0.94
N ILE A 216 3.80 -11.46 -1.59
CA ILE A 216 4.36 -10.15 -1.25
C ILE A 216 3.75 -9.61 0.04
N ILE A 217 2.42 -9.52 0.10
CA ILE A 217 1.69 -8.78 1.14
C ILE A 217 2.07 -9.20 2.57
N PRO A 218 2.17 -10.51 2.91
CA PRO A 218 2.57 -10.93 4.25
C PRO A 218 3.98 -10.48 4.68
N ALA A 219 4.86 -10.24 3.71
CA ALA A 219 6.27 -9.91 3.90
C ALA A 219 6.56 -8.39 3.93
N VAL A 220 5.56 -7.55 3.72
CA VAL A 220 5.73 -6.08 3.68
C VAL A 220 5.96 -5.56 5.09
N ASP A 221 6.99 -4.72 5.26
CA ASP A 221 7.21 -3.95 6.49
C ASP A 221 6.58 -2.55 6.36
N LEU A 222 6.83 -1.88 5.22
CA LEU A 222 6.32 -0.55 4.89
C LEU A 222 5.52 -0.57 3.58
N SER A 223 4.30 -0.05 3.62
CA SER A 223 3.32 -0.05 2.53
C SER A 223 3.15 1.37 1.95
N GLU A 224 3.52 1.54 0.68
CA GLU A 224 3.50 2.82 -0.04
C GLU A 224 2.12 3.14 -0.64
N GLN A 225 1.41 4.06 0.00
CA GLN A 225 0.04 4.49 -0.34
C GLN A 225 -0.02 5.97 -0.70
N ILE A 226 0.85 6.35 -1.63
CA ILE A 226 1.22 7.74 -1.91
C ILE A 226 0.53 8.33 -3.14
N SER A 227 -0.74 8.05 -3.38
CA SER A 227 -1.46 8.71 -4.49
C SER A 227 -1.56 10.23 -4.26
N LEU A 228 -1.70 11.04 -5.31
CA LEU A 228 -2.00 12.47 -5.10
C LEU A 228 -3.38 12.60 -4.43
N ALA A 229 -3.48 13.40 -3.37
CA ALA A 229 -4.72 13.56 -2.62
C ALA A 229 -5.90 13.94 -3.54
N GLY A 230 -7.04 13.28 -3.34
CA GLY A 230 -8.25 13.46 -4.13
C GLY A 230 -8.33 12.58 -5.38
N LEU A 231 -7.29 11.81 -5.72
CA LEU A 231 -7.27 10.97 -6.92
C LEU A 231 -7.43 9.46 -6.65
N GLU A 232 -7.17 8.98 -5.44
CA GLU A 232 -7.50 7.60 -5.06
C GLU A 232 -8.91 7.51 -4.48
N ALA A 233 -9.82 6.85 -5.19
CA ALA A 233 -11.19 6.69 -4.70
C ALA A 233 -11.30 5.91 -3.38
N SER A 234 -10.39 4.96 -3.13
CA SER A 234 -10.38 4.14 -1.91
C SER A 234 -9.04 3.43 -1.79
N GLY A 235 -8.82 2.40 -2.62
CA GLY A 235 -7.68 1.51 -2.51
C GLY A 235 -7.97 0.34 -1.56
N THR A 236 -7.63 -0.87 -2.00
CA THR A 236 -7.76 -2.09 -1.19
C THR A 236 -6.43 -2.79 -0.94
N GLY A 237 -5.34 -2.29 -1.54
CA GLY A 237 -3.98 -2.79 -1.29
C GLY A 237 -3.49 -2.40 0.11
N ASN A 238 -3.77 -1.17 0.51
CA ASN A 238 -3.53 -0.63 1.85
C ASN A 238 -4.17 -1.50 2.94
N MET A 239 -5.46 -1.84 2.81
CA MET A 239 -6.18 -2.69 3.77
C MET A 239 -5.51 -4.06 3.92
N LYS A 240 -5.09 -4.68 2.80
CA LYS A 240 -4.44 -6.00 2.82
C LYS A 240 -3.10 -5.95 3.54
N MET A 241 -2.30 -4.93 3.26
CA MET A 241 -0.98 -4.76 3.85
C MET A 241 -1.07 -4.44 5.34
N MET A 242 -1.96 -3.52 5.72
CA MET A 242 -2.22 -3.17 7.13
C MET A 242 -2.71 -4.40 7.92
N LEU A 243 -3.65 -5.18 7.36
CA LEU A 243 -4.14 -6.41 7.99
C LEU A 243 -3.03 -7.46 8.22
N ASN A 244 -1.95 -7.41 7.43
CA ASN A 244 -0.78 -8.29 7.58
C ASN A 244 0.35 -7.65 8.40
N GLY A 245 0.08 -6.56 9.12
CA GLY A 245 1.01 -5.88 10.01
C GLY A 245 2.07 -5.03 9.31
N ALA A 246 1.80 -4.56 8.08
CA ALA A 246 2.64 -3.55 7.44
C ALA A 246 2.23 -2.15 7.88
N LEU A 247 3.20 -1.30 8.23
CA LEU A 247 2.93 0.11 8.49
C LEU A 247 2.69 0.84 7.16
N THR A 248 1.79 1.81 7.16
CA THR A 248 1.49 2.59 5.95
C THR A 248 2.23 3.92 5.97
N ILE A 249 2.86 4.26 4.85
CA ILE A 249 3.26 5.61 4.52
C ILE A 249 2.37 6.08 3.35
N GLY A 250 1.70 7.21 3.52
CA GLY A 250 0.66 7.60 2.58
C GLY A 250 0.23 9.04 2.66
N THR A 251 -0.52 9.48 1.66
CA THR A 251 -1.25 10.73 1.70
C THR A 251 -2.58 10.56 2.41
N TYR A 252 -3.15 11.69 2.85
CA TYR A 252 -4.51 11.77 3.38
C TYR A 252 -5.53 11.67 2.22
N ASP A 253 -5.66 10.47 1.66
CA ASP A 253 -6.44 10.18 0.45
C ASP A 253 -7.10 8.79 0.49
N GLY A 254 -8.23 8.66 -0.21
CA GLY A 254 -8.98 7.41 -0.31
C GLY A 254 -9.23 6.74 1.06
N ALA A 255 -8.97 5.44 1.14
CA ALA A 255 -9.14 4.66 2.36
C ALA A 255 -7.98 4.81 3.36
N ASN A 256 -6.93 5.60 3.06
CA ASN A 256 -5.93 5.90 4.08
C ASN A 256 -6.50 6.77 5.20
N VAL A 257 -7.49 7.61 4.90
CA VAL A 257 -8.21 8.42 5.89
C VAL A 257 -8.90 7.52 6.90
N GLU A 258 -9.72 6.58 6.40
CA GLU A 258 -10.45 5.62 7.25
C GLU A 258 -9.49 4.68 7.99
N ILE A 259 -8.33 4.35 7.41
CA ILE A 259 -7.28 3.58 8.13
C ILE A 259 -6.66 4.42 9.26
N ASP A 260 -6.34 5.70 9.04
CA ASP A 260 -5.77 6.61 10.06
C ASP A 260 -6.72 6.76 11.26
N GLU A 261 -8.03 6.84 11.00
CA GLU A 261 -9.08 6.86 12.02
C GLU A 261 -9.13 5.56 12.85
N GLU A 262 -9.06 4.38 12.19
CA GLU A 262 -9.20 3.08 12.86
C GLU A 262 -7.94 2.62 13.61
N VAL A 263 -6.75 2.91 13.07
CA VAL A 263 -5.47 2.51 13.69
C VAL A 263 -4.92 3.56 14.65
N GLY A 264 -5.40 4.81 14.57
CA GLY A 264 -4.88 5.95 15.31
C GLY A 264 -3.64 6.56 14.66
N ARG A 265 -3.54 7.89 14.76
CA ARG A 265 -2.53 8.73 14.11
C ARG A 265 -1.08 8.29 14.35
N ASP A 266 -0.79 7.77 15.55
CA ASP A 266 0.55 7.35 15.95
C ASP A 266 1.03 6.06 15.25
N ASN A 267 0.11 5.31 14.63
CA ASN A 267 0.38 4.02 14.01
C ASN A 267 0.44 4.07 12.47
N ILE A 268 0.48 5.27 11.88
CA ILE A 268 0.53 5.48 10.42
C ILE A 268 1.27 6.77 10.03
N PHE A 269 2.09 6.69 8.98
CA PHE A 269 2.89 7.81 8.50
C PHE A 269 2.16 8.58 7.38
N ILE A 270 1.20 9.44 7.75
CA ILE A 270 0.57 10.36 6.79
C ILE A 270 1.47 11.57 6.53
N PHE A 271 1.61 11.95 5.26
CA PHE A 271 2.35 13.12 4.81
C PHE A 271 1.71 13.81 3.59
N GLY A 272 2.22 15.00 3.28
CA GLY A 272 1.87 15.74 2.06
C GLY A 272 0.64 16.63 2.23
N MET A 273 0.20 17.19 1.10
CA MET A 273 -0.96 18.08 1.00
C MET A 273 -2.27 17.32 1.18
N THR A 274 -3.27 17.97 1.80
CA THR A 274 -4.66 17.49 1.79
C THR A 274 -5.31 17.73 0.41
N VAL A 275 -6.56 17.30 0.24
CA VAL A 275 -7.32 17.58 -0.99
C VAL A 275 -7.48 19.08 -1.18
N GLU A 276 -7.82 19.80 -0.11
CA GLU A 276 -8.03 21.24 -0.10
C GLU A 276 -6.74 22.00 -0.45
N ASP A 277 -5.59 21.56 0.09
CA ASP A 277 -4.29 22.13 -0.24
C ASP A 277 -3.93 21.95 -1.73
N VAL A 278 -4.21 20.77 -2.29
CA VAL A 278 -3.97 20.47 -3.71
C VAL A 278 -4.84 21.36 -4.61
N ASP A 279 -6.11 21.52 -4.27
CA ASP A 279 -7.03 22.35 -5.03
C ASP A 279 -6.65 23.84 -4.93
N ALA A 280 -6.32 24.33 -3.74
CA ALA A 280 -5.83 25.70 -3.54
C ALA A 280 -4.50 25.97 -4.28
N LEU A 281 -3.62 24.98 -4.39
CA LEU A 281 -2.40 25.11 -5.19
C LEU A 281 -2.73 25.19 -6.69
N ARG A 282 -3.63 24.35 -7.19
CA ARG A 282 -4.05 24.37 -8.61
C ARG A 282 -4.69 25.70 -9.01
N GLU A 283 -5.44 26.32 -8.11
CA GLU A 283 -6.04 27.63 -8.34
C GLU A 283 -5.00 28.76 -8.44
N LYS A 284 -3.82 28.59 -7.83
CA LYS A 284 -2.74 29.57 -7.84
C LYS A 284 -1.81 29.49 -9.05
N GLY A 285 -1.85 28.41 -9.83
CA GLY A 285 -0.96 28.14 -10.97
C GLY A 285 0.40 27.60 -10.56
#